data_AF-A0A3A4KC27-F1
#
_entry.id   AF-A0A3A4KC27-F1
#
_cell.length_a   1.000
_cell.length_b   1.000
_cell.length_c   1.000
_cell.angle_alpha   90.00
_cell.angle_beta   90.00
_cell.angle_gamma   90.00
#
_symmetry.space_group_name_H-M   'P 1'
#
loop_
_entity.id
_entity.type
_entity.pdbx_description
1 polymer ?
#
loop_
_entity_poly.entity_id
_entity_poly.type
_entity_poly.pdbx_seq_one_letter_code
_entity_poly.pdbx_strand_id
1 'polypeptide(L)'
;MAADFRSGARAKRPDRHPHPGKRPRRQTVLARRRGGTIVRPGAGGDRLRAADRSAAPRQGRRRGFRRAARQIGLQRLAAAVERTGRIRHGSGIGARNEKLRFRKGRIQRLAAFPRRFVRPVGRSERRFSAGEATVLHAPRTGGRRTRSRRAGGSVSVRRERRTGNAMLKPLHDPANGPLRVAGFMSGSGTNLRRILEFERERRRRGERPSFEVVVIFSDNAQSQAAAIGADFDLPVVIRDLAGYYRARGLPRKDMKAREQFDAETVRALAPFAVKAVAYAGYMSIATRPLIDAWLGVNVHPADLSIERDGRRVFVGAHAVRDAIQAGEAMIASTTHIVEAVVDGGRLLMISPPLPVEWPAGTRPGDAAALAAVADHNQERLKRAGDWVIFPRTLHFIGLGRFAQDEQGRLYFDGEPTPKGHKIEKTEI
;
A
#
# COMPACT_ATOMS: atom_id res chain seq x y z
N MET A 1 -32.39 -59.65 3.01
CA MET A 1 -31.34 -60.16 2.09
C MET A 1 -30.06 -59.42 2.47
N ALA A 2 -29.33 -59.86 3.51
CA ALA A 2 -28.21 -60.83 3.47
C ALA A 2 -26.97 -60.21 2.79
N ALA A 3 -25.73 -60.22 3.31
CA ALA A 3 -25.03 -60.70 4.51
C ALA A 3 -23.68 -59.89 4.54
N ASP A 4 -23.08 -59.43 5.64
CA ASP A 4 -22.41 -60.09 6.78
C ASP A 4 -20.96 -60.59 6.51
N PHE A 5 -20.14 -60.61 7.59
CA PHE A 5 -18.73 -61.04 7.81
C PHE A 5 -17.62 -59.95 7.82
N ARG A 6 -17.03 -59.57 8.99
CA ARG A 6 -16.02 -60.26 9.88
C ARG A 6 -14.65 -60.41 9.17
N SER A 7 -13.46 -60.24 9.75
CA SER A 7 -12.92 -60.28 11.13
C SER A 7 -11.40 -60.04 11.11
N GLY A 8 -10.81 -59.53 12.22
CA GLY A 8 -9.49 -59.89 12.81
C GLY A 8 -8.20 -59.66 11.98
N ALA A 9 -6.98 -59.59 12.52
CA ALA A 9 -6.44 -59.53 13.87
C ALA A 9 -4.93 -59.18 13.76
N ARG A 10 -4.34 -58.77 14.89
CA ARG A 10 -2.92 -58.50 15.17
C ARG A 10 -1.94 -59.63 14.79
N ALA A 11 -0.68 -59.26 14.49
CA ALA A 11 0.57 -59.80 15.09
C ALA A 11 1.81 -59.08 14.49
N LYS A 12 2.61 -58.36 15.29
CA LYS A 12 3.94 -58.70 15.86
C LYS A 12 5.16 -58.45 14.94
N ARG A 13 6.10 -57.66 15.48
CA ARG A 13 7.46 -57.34 14.99
C ARG A 13 8.38 -58.58 14.92
N PRO A 14 9.60 -58.47 14.34
CA PRO A 14 10.76 -58.05 15.16
C PRO A 14 11.80 -57.15 14.46
N ASP A 15 12.72 -56.67 15.31
CA ASP A 15 13.82 -55.72 15.12
C ASP A 15 14.87 -56.07 14.04
N ARG A 16 15.63 -55.05 13.62
CA ARG A 16 17.11 -54.99 13.78
C ARG A 16 17.70 -53.64 13.35
N HIS A 17 18.47 -53.04 14.27
CA HIS A 17 19.42 -51.95 14.06
C HIS A 17 20.58 -52.33 13.13
N PRO A 18 21.34 -51.34 12.63
CA PRO A 18 22.73 -51.25 13.10
C PRO A 18 23.18 -49.84 13.55
N HIS A 19 24.20 -49.87 14.42
CA HIS A 19 24.84 -48.79 15.17
C HIS A 19 25.94 -48.04 14.36
N PRO A 20 26.64 -47.00 14.90
CA PRO A 20 27.10 -45.83 14.16
C PRO A 20 28.63 -45.79 13.91
N GLY A 21 29.03 -45.11 12.83
CA GLY A 21 30.44 -44.97 12.43
C GLY A 21 30.97 -43.53 12.50
N LYS A 22 31.78 -43.26 13.53
CA LYS A 22 33.04 -42.47 13.55
C LYS A 22 33.08 -41.03 12.98
N ARG A 23 33.25 -40.08 13.90
CA ARG A 23 33.93 -38.77 13.70
C ARG A 23 35.44 -38.97 13.48
N PRO A 24 36.13 -38.08 12.74
CA PRO A 24 37.55 -37.80 12.95
C PRO A 24 37.76 -36.53 13.78
N ARG A 25 38.84 -36.57 14.58
CA ARG A 25 39.37 -35.48 15.41
C ARG A 25 40.29 -34.55 14.61
N ARG A 26 40.40 -33.34 15.16
CA ARG A 26 41.32 -32.20 14.90
C ARG A 26 42.72 -32.55 14.40
N GLN A 27 43.25 -31.70 13.50
CA GLN A 27 44.66 -31.33 13.49
C GLN A 27 44.80 -29.84 13.80
N THR A 28 45.63 -29.58 14.79
CA THR A 28 46.11 -28.28 15.25
C THR A 28 47.45 -28.03 14.55
N VAL A 29 47.63 -26.89 13.88
CA VAL A 29 48.96 -26.41 13.50
C VAL A 29 49.34 -25.28 14.45
N LEU A 30 50.41 -25.54 15.19
CA LEU A 30 51.10 -24.64 16.11
C LEU A 30 52.07 -23.76 15.29
N ALA A 31 52.00 -22.43 15.45
CA ALA A 31 53.08 -21.53 15.06
C ALA A 31 53.44 -20.59 16.22
N ARG A 32 54.54 -20.97 16.88
CA ARG A 32 55.58 -20.22 17.60
C ARG A 32 55.24 -18.97 18.44
N ARG A 33 55.62 -19.13 19.72
CA ARG A 33 55.86 -18.14 20.80
C ARG A 33 56.88 -17.06 20.45
N ARG A 34 56.65 -15.83 20.96
CA ARG A 34 57.54 -14.95 21.78
C ARG A 34 56.60 -13.89 22.42
N GLY A 35 56.62 -13.46 23.68
CA GLY A 35 57.34 -13.79 24.91
C GLY A 35 56.87 -12.78 26.00
N GLY A 36 56.94 -13.19 27.27
CA GLY A 36 56.88 -12.35 28.49
C GLY A 36 55.53 -11.72 28.87
N THR A 37 55.15 -11.52 30.13
CA THR A 37 55.65 -11.92 31.46
C THR A 37 54.47 -11.69 32.42
N ILE A 38 54.19 -12.65 33.30
CA ILE A 38 53.23 -12.52 34.40
C ILE A 38 53.96 -11.85 35.57
N VAL A 39 53.37 -10.79 36.16
CA VAL A 39 53.57 -10.46 37.58
C VAL A 39 52.26 -9.93 38.19
N ARG A 40 51.77 -10.66 39.18
CA ARG A 40 50.95 -10.23 40.34
C ARG A 40 51.68 -10.80 41.57
N PRO A 41 51.60 -10.25 42.80
CA PRO A 41 50.31 -10.16 43.53
C PRO A 41 50.20 -9.09 44.65
N GLY A 42 49.01 -9.08 45.29
CA GLY A 42 48.77 -8.63 46.68
C GLY A 42 48.01 -7.30 46.79
N ALA A 43 47.14 -7.04 47.77
CA ALA A 43 46.42 -7.81 48.80
C ALA A 43 45.45 -6.80 49.48
N GLY A 44 44.40 -7.27 50.15
CA GLY A 44 43.47 -6.46 50.97
C GLY A 44 42.15 -6.15 50.24
N GLY A 45 40.98 -6.68 50.60
CA GLY A 45 40.55 -7.27 51.86
C GLY A 45 39.89 -6.21 52.73
N ASP A 46 38.59 -5.94 52.50
CA ASP A 46 37.71 -5.44 53.55
C ASP A 46 36.28 -5.95 53.38
N ARG A 47 35.83 -6.58 54.46
CA ARG A 47 34.46 -7.04 54.70
C ARG A 47 33.68 -5.85 55.25
N LEU A 48 32.38 -5.74 54.94
CA LEU A 48 31.39 -5.30 55.93
C LEU A 48 30.01 -5.84 55.58
N ARG A 49 29.25 -6.08 56.65
CA ARG A 49 28.10 -6.98 56.78
C ARG A 49 26.76 -6.35 56.43
N ALA A 50 25.83 -7.26 56.18
CA ALA A 50 24.37 -7.17 56.18
C ALA A 50 23.71 -6.24 57.21
N ALA A 51 22.55 -5.70 56.83
CA ALA A 51 21.39 -5.56 57.71
C ALA A 51 20.09 -5.67 56.87
N ASP A 52 19.08 -6.22 57.53
CA ASP A 52 17.86 -6.86 57.05
C ASP A 52 16.61 -6.05 57.50
N ARG A 53 15.44 -6.32 56.87
CA ARG A 53 14.03 -6.01 57.32
C ARG A 53 13.58 -4.52 57.33
N SER A 54 12.33 -4.10 57.06
CA SER A 54 10.99 -4.75 56.96
C SER A 54 9.89 -3.77 56.48
N ALA A 55 8.88 -4.32 55.76
CA ALA A 55 7.42 -4.09 55.74
C ALA A 55 6.72 -2.70 55.51
N ALA A 56 6.05 -2.59 54.35
CA ALA A 56 4.61 -2.24 54.01
C ALA A 56 3.85 -1.02 54.65
N PRO A 57 2.62 -0.67 54.18
CA PRO A 57 2.17 -0.25 52.84
C PRO A 57 1.41 1.11 52.86
N ARG A 58 1.29 1.84 51.73
CA ARG A 58 0.25 2.89 51.58
C ARG A 58 -0.37 2.93 50.18
N GLN A 59 -1.69 2.69 50.14
CA GLN A 59 -2.58 3.06 49.04
C GLN A 59 -2.65 4.59 48.91
N GLY A 60 -2.77 5.12 47.69
CA GLY A 60 -3.26 6.48 47.50
C GLY A 60 -2.86 7.20 46.21
N ARG A 61 -3.79 7.16 45.25
CA ARG A 61 -4.13 8.23 44.28
C ARG A 61 -3.34 8.37 42.97
N ARG A 62 -4.15 8.27 41.91
CA ARG A 62 -3.95 8.59 40.50
C ARG A 62 -3.63 10.08 40.24
N ARG A 63 -3.09 10.31 39.03
CA ARG A 63 -3.09 11.53 38.18
C ARG A 63 -1.86 12.43 38.33
N GLY A 64 -1.06 12.55 37.26
CA GLY A 64 -0.06 13.63 37.21
C GLY A 64 1.02 13.67 36.12
N PHE A 65 1.02 12.86 35.05
CA PHE A 65 2.08 12.94 34.01
C PHE A 65 1.52 13.30 32.63
N ARG A 66 0.98 14.52 32.49
CA ARG A 66 0.70 15.16 31.18
C ARG A 66 0.89 16.69 31.17
N ARG A 67 1.73 17.26 32.06
CA ARG A 67 2.01 18.71 32.07
C ARG A 67 3.47 19.12 31.87
N ALA A 68 4.45 18.22 31.92
CA ALA A 68 5.86 18.62 31.77
C ALA A 68 6.33 18.84 30.31
N ALA A 69 5.61 18.34 29.29
CA ALA A 69 6.02 18.46 27.89
C ALA A 69 5.42 19.68 27.15
N ARG A 70 4.57 20.50 27.80
CA ARG A 70 3.95 21.69 27.18
C ARG A 70 4.69 23.00 27.47
N GLN A 71 5.67 23.01 28.37
CA GLN A 71 6.30 24.25 28.85
C GLN A 71 7.62 24.58 28.15
N ILE A 72 8.23 23.63 27.43
CA ILE A 72 9.48 23.83 26.66
C ILE A 72 9.18 24.32 25.22
N GLY A 73 7.94 24.13 24.72
CA GLY A 73 7.52 24.55 23.38
C GLY A 73 7.05 25.99 23.25
N LEU A 74 6.72 26.68 24.35
CA LEU A 74 6.15 28.04 24.32
C LEU A 74 7.18 29.16 24.51
N GLN A 75 8.41 28.84 24.92
CA GLN A 75 9.49 29.85 25.03
C GLN A 75 10.28 30.06 23.73
N ARG A 76 10.05 29.23 22.69
CA ARG A 76 10.68 29.38 21.36
C ARG A 76 9.82 30.09 20.31
N LEU A 77 8.56 30.39 20.61
CA LEU A 77 7.66 31.13 19.71
C LEU A 77 7.59 32.64 20.03
N ALA A 78 8.03 33.07 21.22
CA ALA A 78 8.07 34.48 21.61
C ALA A 78 9.29 35.26 21.08
N ALA A 79 10.34 34.57 20.61
CA ALA A 79 11.57 35.21 20.12
C ALA A 79 11.61 35.43 18.59
N ALA A 80 10.55 35.07 17.86
CA ALA A 80 10.49 35.18 16.40
C ALA A 80 9.53 36.27 15.88
N VAL A 81 8.93 37.06 16.77
CA VAL A 81 8.00 38.15 16.41
C VAL A 81 8.59 39.56 16.67
N GLU A 82 9.81 39.67 17.21
CA GLU A 82 10.48 40.96 17.47
C GLU A 82 11.53 41.37 16.41
N ARG A 83 11.51 40.80 15.21
CA ARG A 83 12.37 41.27 14.09
C ARG A 83 11.63 41.38 12.77
N THR A 84 10.61 42.22 12.72
CA THR A 84 10.17 42.88 11.48
C THR A 84 9.25 44.05 11.83
N GLY A 85 9.61 45.26 11.40
CA GLY A 85 8.68 46.40 11.37
C GLY A 85 9.02 47.61 12.24
N ARG A 86 10.17 48.24 12.00
CA ARG A 86 10.34 49.69 12.29
C ARG A 86 9.67 50.48 11.17
N ILE A 87 8.48 51.04 11.39
CA ILE A 87 8.05 52.31 10.76
C ILE A 87 7.23 53.10 11.79
N ARG A 88 7.57 54.38 11.92
CA ARG A 88 7.14 55.35 12.95
C ARG A 88 5.66 55.73 12.80
N HIS A 89 4.92 55.79 13.92
CA HIS A 89 3.72 56.63 14.07
C HIS A 89 4.03 57.78 15.03
N GLY A 90 3.72 59.01 14.61
CA GLY A 90 3.53 60.15 15.51
C GLY A 90 2.04 60.40 15.70
N SER A 91 1.64 60.51 16.97
CA SER A 91 0.57 61.34 17.57
C SER A 91 -0.68 61.66 16.72
N GLY A 92 -1.92 61.47 17.17
CA GLY A 92 -2.48 61.26 18.50
C GLY A 92 -3.97 61.62 18.46
N ILE A 93 -4.68 61.37 19.58
CA ILE A 93 -6.05 61.87 19.90
C ILE A 93 -7.14 61.21 19.04
N GLY A 94 -8.27 60.70 19.53
CA GLY A 94 -8.91 60.65 20.83
C GLY A 94 -10.31 60.04 20.61
N ALA A 95 -10.78 59.29 21.62
CA ALA A 95 -12.13 58.81 21.89
C ALA A 95 -13.28 59.07 20.88
N ARG A 96 -14.07 58.02 20.57
CA ARG A 96 -15.38 57.75 21.20
C ARG A 96 -16.10 56.56 20.54
N ASN A 97 -16.76 55.78 21.40
CA ASN A 97 -17.74 54.75 21.06
C ASN A 97 -18.97 55.37 20.40
N GLU A 98 -19.48 54.75 19.34
CA GLU A 98 -20.91 54.79 19.05
C GLU A 98 -21.40 53.52 18.34
N LYS A 99 -22.45 52.92 18.92
CA LYS A 99 -23.25 51.85 18.34
C LYS A 99 -24.07 52.42 17.19
N LEU A 100 -24.23 51.72 16.06
CA LEU A 100 -25.47 51.88 15.30
C LEU A 100 -25.95 50.61 14.59
N ARG A 101 -27.27 50.44 14.70
CA ARG A 101 -28.11 49.32 14.27
C ARG A 101 -28.43 49.38 12.78
N PHE A 102 -28.79 48.21 12.25
CA PHE A 102 -29.51 47.93 11.00
C PHE A 102 -30.58 48.96 10.58
N ARG A 103 -30.65 49.29 9.26
CA ARG A 103 -31.84 49.04 8.42
C ARG A 103 -31.60 49.22 6.91
N LYS A 104 -32.39 48.41 6.17
CA LYS A 104 -32.68 48.26 4.73
C LYS A 104 -32.58 49.51 3.83
N GLY A 105 -32.14 49.30 2.58
CA GLY A 105 -32.42 50.19 1.44
C GLY A 105 -31.84 49.69 0.11
N ARG A 106 -32.69 49.65 -0.94
CA ARG A 106 -32.47 49.20 -2.32
C ARG A 106 -31.39 49.99 -3.08
N ILE A 107 -30.66 49.33 -4.00
CA ILE A 107 -30.24 49.94 -5.29
C ILE A 107 -30.38 48.92 -6.43
N GLN A 108 -30.88 49.41 -7.55
CA GLN A 108 -31.24 48.73 -8.81
C GLN A 108 -30.04 48.59 -9.77
N ARG A 109 -30.11 47.52 -10.58
CA ARG A 109 -29.72 47.30 -12.00
C ARG A 109 -28.72 48.22 -12.71
N LEU A 110 -27.77 47.58 -13.40
CA LEU A 110 -27.33 47.74 -14.81
C LEU A 110 -26.60 46.42 -15.17
N ALA A 111 -27.18 45.50 -15.97
CA ALA A 111 -27.05 45.33 -17.44
C ALA A 111 -25.58 45.18 -17.92
N ALA A 112 -25.18 44.34 -18.88
CA ALA A 112 -25.68 43.17 -19.60
C ALA A 112 -24.51 42.78 -20.55
N PHE A 113 -24.14 41.51 -20.70
CA PHE A 113 -23.30 41.04 -21.83
C PHE A 113 -23.74 39.62 -22.26
N PRO A 114 -23.61 39.27 -23.56
CA PRO A 114 -24.65 38.57 -24.29
C PRO A 114 -24.49 37.04 -24.31
N ARG A 115 -25.65 36.38 -24.27
CA ARG A 115 -25.82 34.95 -24.57
C ARG A 115 -25.76 34.75 -26.09
N ARG A 116 -24.84 33.91 -26.56
CA ARG A 116 -24.85 33.39 -27.93
C ARG A 116 -25.97 32.36 -28.10
N PHE A 117 -26.73 32.56 -29.17
CA PHE A 117 -27.79 31.72 -29.69
C PHE A 117 -27.29 30.31 -30.01
N VAL A 118 -28.03 29.29 -29.54
CA VAL A 118 -28.04 27.95 -30.13
C VAL A 118 -29.49 27.69 -30.54
N ARG A 119 -29.73 27.52 -31.85
CA ARG A 119 -31.03 27.14 -32.41
C ARG A 119 -31.26 25.65 -32.17
N PRO A 120 -32.49 25.21 -31.81
CA PRO A 120 -32.81 23.80 -31.75
C PRO A 120 -33.08 23.25 -33.16
N VAL A 121 -32.37 22.19 -33.54
CA VAL A 121 -32.67 21.40 -34.74
C VAL A 121 -33.53 20.20 -34.31
N GLY A 122 -34.58 19.97 -35.09
CA GLY A 122 -35.74 19.17 -34.74
C GLY A 122 -35.52 17.65 -34.65
N ARG A 123 -36.52 17.04 -34.02
CA ARG A 123 -36.83 15.62 -34.00
C ARG A 123 -36.79 15.02 -35.41
N SER A 124 -36.10 13.89 -35.56
CA SER A 124 -36.47 12.89 -36.55
C SER A 124 -36.72 11.55 -35.85
N GLU A 125 -37.97 11.13 -35.92
CA GLU A 125 -38.43 9.80 -35.56
C GLU A 125 -37.78 8.78 -36.50
N ARG A 126 -37.14 7.75 -35.96
CA ARG A 126 -36.82 6.54 -36.71
C ARG A 126 -37.70 5.41 -36.20
N ARG A 127 -38.72 5.12 -37.00
CA ARG A 127 -39.58 3.94 -36.92
C ARG A 127 -38.73 2.70 -37.17
N PHE A 128 -38.88 1.70 -36.29
CA PHE A 128 -38.56 0.32 -36.59
C PHE A 128 -39.66 -0.24 -37.51
N SER A 129 -39.28 -0.84 -38.64
CA SER A 129 -40.16 -1.80 -39.34
C SER A 129 -39.42 -3.12 -39.49
N ALA A 130 -40.07 -4.18 -39.01
CA ALA A 130 -39.77 -5.56 -39.34
C ALA A 130 -39.97 -5.79 -40.85
N GLY A 131 -39.13 -6.64 -41.43
CA GLY A 131 -39.24 -7.10 -42.82
C GLY A 131 -38.78 -8.55 -42.89
N GLU A 132 -39.71 -9.39 -43.30
CA GLU A 132 -39.67 -10.84 -43.32
C GLU A 132 -38.72 -11.45 -44.36
N ALA A 133 -38.49 -12.74 -44.17
CA ALA A 133 -37.72 -13.65 -45.00
C ALA A 133 -38.36 -13.93 -46.37
N THR A 134 -37.51 -14.21 -47.36
CA THR A 134 -37.92 -15.07 -48.49
C THR A 134 -36.77 -15.97 -48.94
N VAL A 135 -37.11 -17.25 -49.02
CA VAL A 135 -36.37 -18.41 -49.53
C VAL A 135 -36.26 -18.36 -51.06
N LEU A 136 -35.12 -18.75 -51.63
CA LEU A 136 -35.06 -19.27 -53.01
C LEU A 136 -34.09 -20.46 -53.15
N HIS A 137 -34.53 -21.42 -53.96
CA HIS A 137 -34.04 -22.78 -54.17
C HIS A 137 -32.75 -22.93 -55.02
N ALA A 138 -32.16 -24.11 -54.88
CA ALA A 138 -30.97 -24.68 -55.55
C ALA A 138 -31.13 -24.88 -57.08
N PRO A 139 -30.09 -25.37 -57.82
CA PRO A 139 -29.87 -26.82 -57.88
C PRO A 139 -28.42 -27.32 -57.99
N ARG A 140 -28.32 -28.65 -57.84
CA ARG A 140 -27.16 -29.56 -57.85
C ARG A 140 -26.55 -29.79 -59.24
N THR A 141 -25.24 -30.04 -59.25
CA THR A 141 -24.48 -30.95 -60.14
C THR A 141 -23.31 -31.50 -59.29
N GLY A 142 -22.76 -32.72 -59.35
CA GLY A 142 -22.91 -33.87 -60.23
C GLY A 142 -21.52 -34.46 -60.55
N GLY A 143 -21.13 -35.58 -59.91
CA GLY A 143 -19.97 -36.44 -60.28
C GLY A 143 -18.60 -35.99 -59.72
N ARG A 144 -17.65 -36.85 -59.35
CA ARG A 144 -17.39 -38.27 -59.68
C ARG A 144 -16.45 -38.85 -58.61
N ARG A 145 -16.71 -40.09 -58.19
CA ARG A 145 -15.85 -40.89 -57.30
C ARG A 145 -14.67 -41.47 -58.08
N THR A 146 -13.47 -41.43 -57.50
CA THR A 146 -12.42 -42.42 -57.74
C THR A 146 -11.89 -42.94 -56.40
N ARG A 147 -11.79 -44.27 -56.28
CA ARG A 147 -11.18 -44.97 -55.16
C ARG A 147 -9.68 -45.12 -55.46
N SER A 148 -8.81 -44.82 -54.52
CA SER A 148 -7.53 -45.55 -54.39
C SER A 148 -7.24 -45.81 -52.91
N ARG A 149 -6.73 -47.02 -52.65
CA ARG A 149 -6.42 -47.58 -51.33
C ARG A 149 -5.01 -47.15 -50.90
N ARG A 150 -4.92 -46.77 -49.61
CA ARG A 150 -3.82 -46.96 -48.64
C ARG A 150 -2.37 -46.99 -49.16
N ALA A 151 -1.60 -46.01 -48.72
CA ALA A 151 -0.23 -46.21 -48.26
C ALA A 151 -0.10 -45.60 -46.86
N GLY A 152 0.45 -46.38 -45.93
CA GLY A 152 0.67 -45.97 -44.55
C GLY A 152 1.79 -44.93 -44.45
N GLY A 153 1.55 -43.89 -43.66
CA GLY A 153 2.55 -42.91 -43.26
C GLY A 153 2.17 -42.41 -41.89
N SER A 154 2.96 -42.78 -40.88
CA SER A 154 2.88 -42.25 -39.53
C SER A 154 3.21 -40.76 -39.55
N VAL A 155 2.18 -39.91 -39.66
CA VAL A 155 2.34 -38.47 -39.44
C VAL A 155 2.35 -38.27 -37.94
N SER A 156 3.56 -38.07 -37.41
CA SER A 156 3.72 -37.46 -36.09
C SER A 156 3.00 -36.12 -36.14
N VAL A 157 1.88 -36.02 -35.43
CA VAL A 157 1.27 -34.73 -35.12
C VAL A 157 2.23 -34.04 -34.16
N ARG A 158 3.26 -33.39 -34.72
CA ARG A 158 3.88 -32.25 -34.06
C ARG A 158 2.75 -31.26 -33.87
N ARG A 159 2.19 -31.29 -32.66
CA ARG A 159 1.37 -30.22 -32.14
C ARG A 159 2.27 -29.00 -32.15
N GLU A 160 2.26 -28.26 -33.26
CA GLU A 160 2.71 -26.88 -33.28
C GLU A 160 1.97 -26.21 -32.13
N ARG A 161 2.70 -25.97 -31.04
CA ARG A 161 2.25 -25.02 -30.04
C ARG A 161 2.18 -23.71 -30.81
N ARG A 162 0.98 -23.35 -31.27
CA ARG A 162 0.63 -21.96 -31.52
C ARG A 162 0.92 -21.24 -30.19
N THR A 163 2.10 -20.68 -30.05
CA THR A 163 2.35 -19.59 -29.12
C THR A 163 1.59 -18.41 -29.69
N GLY A 164 0.26 -18.39 -29.47
CA GLY A 164 -0.48 -17.15 -29.60
C GLY A 164 0.15 -16.19 -28.62
N ASN A 165 0.80 -15.13 -29.10
CA ASN A 165 1.19 -14.02 -28.24
C ASN A 165 -0.10 -13.58 -27.54
N ALA A 166 -0.16 -13.81 -26.22
CA ALA A 166 -1.30 -13.35 -25.44
C ALA A 166 -1.40 -11.83 -25.65
N MET A 167 -2.58 -11.35 -26.03
CA MET A 167 -2.81 -9.91 -26.20
C MET A 167 -2.69 -9.25 -24.82
N LEU A 168 -1.58 -8.54 -24.59
CA LEU A 168 -1.34 -7.83 -23.34
C LEU A 168 -2.06 -6.48 -23.39
N LYS A 169 -2.92 -6.23 -22.39
CA LYS A 169 -3.58 -4.95 -22.19
C LYS A 169 -2.85 -4.15 -21.10
N PRO A 170 -2.32 -2.96 -21.39
CA PRO A 170 -1.69 -2.15 -20.36
C PRO A 170 -2.71 -1.75 -19.27
N LEU A 171 -2.24 -1.67 -18.02
CA LEU A 171 -3.08 -1.21 -16.91
C LEU A 171 -3.51 0.25 -17.08
N HIS A 172 -2.69 1.05 -17.79
CA HIS A 172 -3.02 2.38 -18.27
C HIS A 172 -2.37 2.58 -19.64
N ASP A 173 -3.14 3.07 -20.60
CA ASP A 173 -2.63 3.40 -21.93
C ASP A 173 -2.13 4.85 -21.95
N PRO A 174 -0.80 5.08 -22.11
CA PRO A 174 -0.20 6.41 -22.07
C PRO A 174 -0.67 7.33 -23.20
N ALA A 175 -1.28 6.80 -24.27
CA ALA A 175 -1.92 7.61 -25.31
C ALA A 175 -3.09 8.45 -24.77
N ASN A 176 -3.68 8.06 -23.63
CA ASN A 176 -4.75 8.80 -22.96
C ASN A 176 -4.24 9.93 -22.04
N GLY A 177 -2.93 10.23 -22.07
CA GLY A 177 -2.28 11.20 -21.20
C GLY A 177 -1.82 10.60 -19.87
N PRO A 178 -1.42 11.45 -18.88
CA PRO A 178 -0.96 10.97 -17.59
C PRO A 178 -2.06 10.21 -16.85
N LEU A 179 -1.68 9.15 -16.14
CA LEU A 179 -2.56 8.45 -15.22
C LEU A 179 -3.05 9.40 -14.12
N ARG A 180 -4.35 9.65 -14.04
CA ARG A 180 -4.96 10.51 -13.02
C ARG A 180 -5.17 9.72 -11.71
N VAL A 181 -4.43 10.09 -10.67
CA VAL A 181 -4.36 9.38 -9.39
C VAL A 181 -5.05 10.15 -8.27
N ALA A 182 -5.86 9.49 -7.45
CA ALA A 182 -6.27 10.02 -6.15
C ALA A 182 -5.36 9.49 -5.04
N GLY A 183 -4.86 10.36 -4.18
CA GLY A 183 -4.05 10.00 -3.01
C GLY A 183 -4.93 9.73 -1.79
N PHE A 184 -5.09 8.48 -1.39
CA PHE A 184 -5.90 8.09 -0.22
C PHE A 184 -5.01 7.97 1.03
N MET A 185 -5.42 8.57 2.15
CA MET A 185 -4.65 8.52 3.41
C MET A 185 -5.51 8.68 4.65
N SER A 186 -5.04 8.19 5.80
CA SER A 186 -5.74 8.32 7.09
C SER A 186 -4.92 9.03 8.18
N GLY A 187 -3.63 9.31 7.93
CA GLY A 187 -2.68 9.76 8.97
C GLY A 187 -1.70 10.83 8.49
N SER A 188 -0.40 10.57 8.65
CA SER A 188 0.67 11.55 8.33
C SER A 188 0.89 11.77 6.83
N GLY A 189 0.48 10.83 5.97
CA GLY A 189 0.58 10.98 4.51
C GLY A 189 2.01 10.99 3.96
N THR A 190 2.98 10.44 4.68
CA THR A 190 4.40 10.45 4.25
C THR A 190 4.62 9.74 2.92
N ASN A 191 3.88 8.65 2.63
CA ASN A 191 3.98 7.97 1.33
C ASN A 191 3.39 8.85 0.22
N LEU A 192 2.28 9.55 0.48
CA LEU A 192 1.67 10.46 -0.48
C LEU A 192 2.60 11.64 -0.80
N ARG A 193 3.21 12.25 0.23
CA ARG A 193 4.21 13.30 0.03
C ARG A 193 5.35 12.84 -0.89
N ARG A 194 5.85 11.61 -0.73
CA ARG A 194 6.92 11.08 -1.59
C ARG A 194 6.47 10.83 -3.03
N ILE A 195 5.22 10.41 -3.23
CA ILE A 195 4.61 10.33 -4.56
C ILE A 195 4.59 11.71 -5.23
N LEU A 196 4.14 12.73 -4.51
CA LEU A 196 4.04 14.10 -5.02
C LEU A 196 5.42 14.75 -5.26
N GLU A 197 6.39 14.50 -4.40
CA GLU A 197 7.77 14.96 -4.58
C GLU A 197 8.42 14.34 -5.82
N PHE A 198 8.20 13.04 -6.04
CA PHE A 198 8.67 12.34 -7.23
C PHE A 198 8.07 12.93 -8.52
N GLU A 199 6.76 13.21 -8.52
CA GLU A 199 6.09 13.89 -9.64
C GLU A 199 6.71 15.28 -9.92
N ARG A 200 6.87 16.09 -8.87
CA ARG A 200 7.47 17.44 -8.97
C ARG A 200 8.90 17.40 -9.48
N GLU A 201 9.71 16.46 -9.01
CA GLU A 201 11.10 16.32 -9.43
C GLU A 201 11.20 16.01 -10.92
N ARG A 202 10.43 15.05 -11.42
CA ARG A 202 10.39 14.72 -12.86
C ARG A 202 9.92 15.89 -13.71
N ARG A 203 8.88 16.61 -13.25
CA ARG A 203 8.41 17.83 -13.93
C ARG A 203 9.52 18.90 -13.99
N ARG A 204 10.30 19.08 -12.92
CA ARG A 204 11.45 20.01 -12.92
C ARG A 204 12.56 19.62 -13.90
N ARG A 205 12.71 18.32 -14.18
CA ARG A 205 13.62 17.80 -15.21
C ARG A 205 13.09 17.94 -16.64
N GLY A 206 11.90 18.52 -16.82
CA GLY A 206 11.26 18.68 -18.12
C GLY A 206 10.62 17.40 -18.67
N GLU A 207 10.50 16.36 -17.84
CA GLU A 207 9.87 15.11 -18.24
C GLU A 207 8.35 15.27 -18.35
N ARG A 208 7.74 14.64 -19.36
CA ARG A 208 6.28 14.55 -19.45
C ARG A 208 5.76 13.71 -18.27
N PRO A 209 4.69 14.15 -17.58
CA PRO A 209 4.13 13.39 -16.46
C PRO A 209 3.57 12.07 -16.97
N SER A 210 4.00 10.95 -16.36
CA SER A 210 3.36 9.66 -16.62
C SER A 210 2.13 9.42 -15.75
N PHE A 211 2.08 10.07 -14.59
CA PHE A 211 0.91 10.16 -13.72
C PHE A 211 0.82 11.55 -13.09
N GLU A 212 -0.34 11.87 -12.56
CA GLU A 212 -0.61 13.12 -11.84
C GLU A 212 -1.54 12.84 -10.67
N VAL A 213 -1.19 13.31 -9.47
CA VAL A 213 -2.13 13.27 -8.34
C VAL A 213 -3.12 14.43 -8.46
N VAL A 214 -4.39 14.12 -8.71
CA VAL A 214 -5.43 15.13 -9.02
C VAL A 214 -6.28 15.52 -7.82
N VAL A 215 -6.28 14.71 -6.75
CA VAL A 215 -7.03 14.96 -5.52
C VAL A 215 -6.45 14.13 -4.36
N ILE A 216 -6.49 14.69 -3.16
CA ILE A 216 -6.20 13.97 -1.92
C ILE A 216 -7.53 13.63 -1.25
N PHE A 217 -7.73 12.35 -0.90
CA PHE A 217 -8.84 11.90 -0.08
C PHE A 217 -8.36 11.45 1.29
N SER A 218 -9.10 11.85 2.33
CA SER A 218 -8.89 11.29 3.66
C SER A 218 -10.19 10.89 4.34
N ASP A 219 -10.16 9.71 4.97
CA ASP A 219 -11.24 9.21 5.82
C ASP A 219 -11.13 9.68 7.28
N ASN A 220 -10.17 10.55 7.59
CA ASN A 220 -9.90 11.04 8.93
C ASN A 220 -9.71 12.56 8.91
N ALA A 221 -10.61 13.28 9.59
CA ALA A 221 -10.55 14.75 9.67
C ALA A 221 -9.31 15.30 10.40
N GLN A 222 -8.60 14.46 11.16
CA GLN A 222 -7.38 14.83 11.88
C GLN A 222 -6.10 14.44 11.14
N SER A 223 -6.21 13.94 9.91
CA SER A 223 -5.03 13.60 9.09
C SER A 223 -4.28 14.86 8.63
N GLN A 224 -3.07 14.67 8.10
CA GLN A 224 -2.31 15.76 7.49
C GLN A 224 -2.73 16.08 6.04
N ALA A 225 -3.86 15.56 5.57
CA ALA A 225 -4.29 15.73 4.17
C ALA A 225 -4.45 17.21 3.77
N ALA A 226 -5.03 18.04 4.64
CA ALA A 226 -5.19 19.48 4.36
C ALA A 226 -3.84 20.21 4.25
N ALA A 227 -2.88 19.88 5.12
CA ALA A 227 -1.55 20.46 5.08
C ALA A 227 -0.78 20.03 3.81
N ILE A 228 -0.85 18.75 3.45
CA ILE A 228 -0.25 18.26 2.20
C ILE A 228 -0.93 18.90 0.98
N GLY A 229 -2.27 19.04 0.99
CA GLY A 229 -2.99 19.74 -0.08
C GLY A 229 -2.52 21.17 -0.26
N ALA A 230 -2.32 21.91 0.84
CA ALA A 230 -1.79 23.28 0.80
C ALA A 230 -0.35 23.34 0.26
N ASP A 231 0.53 22.44 0.71
CA ASP A 231 1.94 22.40 0.26
C ASP A 231 2.10 22.04 -1.23
N PHE A 232 1.12 21.31 -1.77
CA PHE A 232 1.14 20.79 -3.13
C PHE A 232 0.18 21.50 -4.10
N ASP A 233 -0.62 22.44 -3.61
CA ASP A 233 -1.71 23.09 -4.34
C ASP A 233 -2.69 22.08 -4.96
N LEU A 234 -3.17 21.16 -4.11
CA LEU A 234 -4.07 20.08 -4.50
C LEU A 234 -5.43 20.16 -3.80
N PRO A 235 -6.54 19.86 -4.51
CA PRO A 235 -7.83 19.67 -3.90
C PRO A 235 -7.80 18.57 -2.83
N VAL A 236 -8.47 18.82 -1.71
CA VAL A 236 -8.58 17.85 -0.61
C VAL A 236 -10.05 17.57 -0.32
N VAL A 237 -10.42 16.29 -0.33
CA VAL A 237 -11.74 15.80 0.08
C VAL A 237 -11.59 15.03 1.39
N ILE A 238 -12.20 15.53 2.45
CA ILE A 238 -12.24 14.86 3.75
C ILE A 238 -13.64 14.33 3.99
N ARG A 239 -13.77 13.02 4.23
CA ARG A 239 -15.00 12.40 4.73
C ARG A 239 -14.66 11.60 5.98
N ASP A 240 -14.87 12.17 7.16
CA ASP A 240 -14.53 11.49 8.42
C ASP A 240 -15.37 10.22 8.61
N LEU A 241 -14.73 9.05 8.46
CA LEU A 241 -15.38 7.75 8.62
C LEU A 241 -15.88 7.57 10.06
N ALA A 242 -15.11 8.03 11.04
CA ALA A 242 -15.52 7.95 12.45
C ALA A 242 -16.81 8.74 12.70
N GLY A 243 -16.85 9.97 12.19
CA GLY A 243 -18.02 10.85 12.21
C GLY A 243 -19.19 10.27 11.46
N TYR A 244 -18.96 9.65 10.29
CA TYR A 244 -20.01 9.01 9.50
C TYR A 244 -20.75 7.93 10.29
N TYR A 245 -20.02 7.03 10.98
CA TYR A 245 -20.60 6.01 11.85
C TYR A 245 -21.31 6.61 13.06
N ARG A 246 -20.67 7.56 13.76
CA ARG A 246 -21.26 8.22 14.94
C ARG A 246 -22.58 8.91 14.61
N ALA A 247 -22.63 9.67 13.51
CA ALA A 247 -23.83 10.41 13.10
C ALA A 247 -25.02 9.50 12.78
N ARG A 248 -24.77 8.22 12.48
CA ARG A 248 -25.80 7.22 12.18
C ARG A 248 -26.09 6.28 13.35
N GLY A 249 -25.38 6.40 14.47
CA GLY A 249 -25.49 5.48 15.60
C GLY A 249 -25.06 4.05 15.26
N LEU A 250 -24.19 3.86 14.26
CA LEU A 250 -23.77 2.55 13.78
C LEU A 250 -22.39 2.17 14.32
N PRO A 251 -22.13 0.88 14.63
CA PRO A 251 -20.81 0.43 15.06
C PRO A 251 -19.84 0.39 13.87
N ARG A 252 -18.54 0.63 14.10
CA ARG A 252 -17.52 0.64 13.01
C ARG A 252 -17.38 -0.66 12.23
N LYS A 253 -17.86 -1.78 12.80
CA LYS A 253 -17.87 -3.09 12.16
C LYS A 253 -19.01 -3.29 11.17
N ASP A 254 -19.94 -2.33 11.07
CA ASP A 254 -21.03 -2.41 10.10
C ASP A 254 -20.48 -2.14 8.68
N MET A 255 -20.32 -3.23 7.93
CA MET A 255 -19.78 -3.21 6.57
C MET A 255 -20.78 -2.73 5.52
N LYS A 256 -22.09 -2.78 5.78
CA LYS A 256 -23.09 -2.19 4.87
C LYS A 256 -22.98 -0.66 4.89
N ALA A 257 -22.85 -0.10 6.09
CA ALA A 257 -22.54 1.32 6.26
C ALA A 257 -21.19 1.68 5.63
N ARG A 258 -20.21 0.76 5.67
CA ARG A 258 -18.93 0.98 5.01
C ARG A 258 -19.06 1.06 3.49
N GLU A 259 -19.80 0.13 2.88
CA GLU A 259 -20.06 0.13 1.44
C GLU A 259 -20.79 1.40 1.00
N GLN A 260 -21.77 1.85 1.78
CA GLN A 260 -22.46 3.12 1.53
C GLN A 260 -21.50 4.32 1.61
N PHE A 261 -20.65 4.35 2.63
CA PHE A 261 -19.61 5.37 2.75
C PHE A 261 -18.69 5.35 1.52
N ASP A 262 -18.22 4.19 1.08
CA ASP A 262 -17.31 4.06 -0.05
C ASP A 262 -17.99 4.46 -1.38
N ALA A 263 -19.26 4.09 -1.60
CA ALA A 263 -20.03 4.53 -2.77
C ALA A 263 -20.26 6.05 -2.80
N GLU A 264 -20.47 6.68 -1.64
CA GLU A 264 -20.49 8.14 -1.52
C GLU A 264 -19.11 8.77 -1.79
N THR A 265 -18.01 8.13 -1.39
CA THR A 265 -16.64 8.58 -1.73
C THR A 265 -16.44 8.57 -3.25
N VAL A 266 -16.84 7.50 -3.94
CA VAL A 266 -16.75 7.41 -5.40
C VAL A 266 -17.47 8.59 -6.07
N ARG A 267 -18.70 8.88 -5.64
CA ARG A 267 -19.47 10.02 -6.15
C ARG A 267 -18.79 11.36 -5.85
N ALA A 268 -18.23 11.54 -4.65
CA ALA A 268 -17.54 12.77 -4.27
C ALA A 268 -16.25 13.02 -5.10
N LEU A 269 -15.60 11.96 -5.58
CA LEU A 269 -14.37 12.07 -6.37
C LEU A 269 -14.62 12.07 -7.90
N ALA A 270 -15.86 11.88 -8.35
CA ALA A 270 -16.21 11.88 -9.77
C ALA A 270 -15.73 13.13 -10.54
N PRO A 271 -15.81 14.38 -10.01
CA PRO A 271 -15.36 15.57 -10.73
C PRO A 271 -13.86 15.59 -11.08
N PHE A 272 -13.03 14.82 -10.38
CA PHE A 272 -11.58 14.80 -10.59
C PHE A 272 -11.14 13.84 -11.71
N ALA A 273 -12.08 13.07 -12.28
CA ALA A 273 -11.83 12.08 -13.34
C ALA A 273 -10.73 11.07 -12.97
N VAL A 274 -10.74 10.60 -11.72
CA VAL A 274 -9.79 9.63 -11.16
C VAL A 274 -9.80 8.34 -11.99
N LYS A 275 -8.61 7.79 -12.25
CA LYS A 275 -8.40 6.51 -12.95
C LYS A 275 -7.72 5.45 -12.08
N ALA A 276 -6.88 5.89 -11.14
CA ALA A 276 -6.24 5.03 -10.15
C ALA A 276 -6.25 5.67 -8.76
N VAL A 277 -6.11 4.84 -7.73
CA VAL A 277 -6.01 5.28 -6.33
C VAL A 277 -4.68 4.78 -5.76
N ALA A 278 -3.93 5.68 -5.15
CA ALA A 278 -2.77 5.35 -4.32
C ALA A 278 -3.19 5.31 -2.84
N TYR A 279 -3.25 4.11 -2.25
CA TYR A 279 -3.57 3.89 -0.84
C TYR A 279 -2.35 4.20 0.05
N ALA A 280 -2.00 5.48 0.14
CA ALA A 280 -0.81 6.01 0.78
C ALA A 280 -0.95 6.18 2.30
N GLY A 281 -1.06 5.04 3.01
CA GLY A 281 -1.31 5.02 4.46
C GLY A 281 -2.79 5.19 4.79
N TYR A 282 -3.64 4.56 3.98
CA TYR A 282 -5.08 4.44 4.20
C TYR A 282 -5.34 3.25 5.14
N MET A 283 -5.87 3.50 6.33
CA MET A 283 -5.94 2.52 7.42
C MET A 283 -7.30 1.83 7.52
N SER A 284 -8.04 1.79 6.41
CA SER A 284 -9.43 1.35 6.32
C SER A 284 -9.60 0.33 5.21
N ILE A 285 -10.41 -0.71 5.43
CA ILE A 285 -10.63 -1.79 4.43
C ILE A 285 -11.43 -1.24 3.23
N ALA A 286 -10.85 -1.16 2.04
CA ALA A 286 -11.61 -0.76 0.84
C ALA A 286 -12.71 -1.79 0.53
N THR A 287 -13.94 -1.34 0.30
CA THR A 287 -15.05 -2.21 -0.11
C THR A 287 -15.23 -2.19 -1.63
N ARG A 288 -16.13 -3.05 -2.13
CA ARG A 288 -16.41 -3.22 -3.57
C ARG A 288 -16.61 -1.90 -4.33
N PRO A 289 -17.38 -0.92 -3.82
CA PRO A 289 -17.52 0.36 -4.50
C PRO A 289 -16.19 1.06 -4.82
N LEU A 290 -15.19 1.04 -3.93
CA LEU A 290 -13.86 1.61 -4.22
C LEU A 290 -13.03 0.71 -5.13
N ILE A 291 -13.03 -0.61 -4.86
CA ILE A 291 -12.24 -1.60 -5.59
C ILE A 291 -12.64 -1.64 -7.07
N ASP A 292 -13.94 -1.60 -7.35
CA ASP A 292 -14.48 -1.73 -8.70
C ASP A 292 -14.42 -0.39 -9.47
N ALA A 293 -14.37 0.74 -8.76
CA ALA A 293 -14.35 2.06 -9.40
C ALA A 293 -13.01 2.41 -10.06
N TRP A 294 -11.89 1.99 -9.47
CA TRP A 294 -10.56 2.42 -9.89
C TRP A 294 -9.50 1.33 -9.71
N LEU A 295 -8.43 1.42 -10.52
CA LEU A 295 -7.21 0.67 -10.25
C LEU A 295 -6.61 1.12 -8.90
N GLY A 296 -6.74 0.29 -7.88
CA GLY A 296 -6.17 0.56 -6.57
C GLY A 296 -4.74 0.03 -6.45
N VAL A 297 -3.79 0.87 -6.01
CA VAL A 297 -2.42 0.49 -5.71
C VAL A 297 -2.14 0.79 -4.23
N ASN A 298 -1.78 -0.25 -3.48
CA ASN A 298 -1.33 -0.14 -2.11
C ASN A 298 0.17 -0.46 -2.00
N VAL A 299 0.82 0.05 -0.96
CA VAL A 299 2.15 -0.40 -0.54
C VAL A 299 2.04 -1.07 0.83
N HIS A 300 2.63 -2.24 0.95
CA HIS A 300 2.63 -3.05 2.15
C HIS A 300 4.05 -3.28 2.64
N PRO A 301 4.36 -3.11 3.95
CA PRO A 301 5.72 -3.19 4.48
C PRO A 301 6.16 -4.64 4.77
N ALA A 302 5.96 -5.52 3.80
CA ALA A 302 6.53 -6.87 3.79
C ALA A 302 6.67 -7.41 2.37
N ASP A 303 7.50 -8.44 2.19
CA ASP A 303 7.58 -9.21 0.94
C ASP A 303 6.35 -10.12 0.84
N LEU A 304 5.36 -9.68 0.06
CA LEU A 304 4.12 -10.43 -0.15
C LEU A 304 4.29 -11.60 -1.12
N SER A 305 5.48 -11.81 -1.70
CA SER A 305 5.78 -13.01 -2.49
C SER A 305 6.15 -14.21 -1.62
N ILE A 306 6.39 -13.99 -0.33
CA ILE A 306 6.65 -15.06 0.64
C ILE A 306 5.34 -15.73 1.02
N GLU A 307 5.21 -16.99 0.61
CA GLU A 307 4.06 -17.83 0.89
C GLU A 307 4.49 -19.07 1.69
N ARG A 308 3.62 -19.51 2.60
CA ARG A 308 3.69 -20.81 3.28
C ARG A 308 2.36 -21.52 3.06
N ASP A 309 2.41 -22.76 2.59
CA ASP A 309 1.23 -23.56 2.23
C ASP A 309 0.27 -22.82 1.25
N GLY A 310 0.85 -22.12 0.27
CA GLY A 310 0.10 -21.36 -0.75
C GLY A 310 -0.61 -20.11 -0.23
N ARG A 311 -0.21 -19.60 0.94
CA ARG A 311 -0.77 -18.38 1.55
C ARG A 311 0.32 -17.40 1.92
N ARG A 312 0.10 -16.12 1.63
CA ARG A 312 0.96 -15.02 2.08
C ARG A 312 0.96 -14.97 3.60
N VAL A 313 2.14 -14.90 4.20
CA VAL A 313 2.29 -15.02 5.66
C VAL A 313 2.52 -13.71 6.39
N PHE A 314 2.91 -12.65 5.67
CA PHE A 314 3.18 -11.34 6.26
C PHE A 314 2.17 -10.31 5.75
N VAL A 315 0.88 -10.55 6.01
CA VAL A 315 -0.24 -9.65 5.67
C VAL A 315 -0.74 -8.89 6.90
N GLY A 316 -1.46 -7.79 6.70
CA GLY A 316 -2.09 -7.04 7.77
C GLY A 316 -1.15 -6.12 8.57
N ALA A 317 -1.67 -5.58 9.67
CA ALA A 317 -1.13 -4.39 10.33
C ALA A 317 0.23 -4.55 11.02
N HIS A 318 0.72 -5.78 11.20
CA HIS A 318 1.95 -6.06 11.96
C HIS A 318 3.00 -6.81 11.15
N ALA A 319 2.94 -6.71 9.82
CA ALA A 319 3.76 -7.52 8.92
C ALA A 319 5.27 -7.47 9.20
N VAL A 320 5.85 -6.31 9.53
CA VAL A 320 7.28 -6.19 9.91
C VAL A 320 7.59 -6.98 11.18
N ARG A 321 6.75 -6.84 12.22
CA ARG A 321 6.88 -7.59 13.47
C ARG A 321 6.79 -9.09 13.21
N ASP A 322 5.81 -9.50 12.41
CA ASP A 322 5.54 -10.90 12.14
C ASP A 322 6.67 -11.53 11.30
N ALA A 323 7.26 -10.78 10.36
CA ALA A 323 8.47 -11.20 9.63
C ALA A 323 9.68 -11.39 10.55
N ILE A 324 9.96 -10.42 11.42
CA ILE A 324 11.06 -10.50 12.39
C ILE A 324 10.85 -11.67 13.36
N GLN A 325 9.63 -11.85 13.87
CA GLN A 325 9.28 -12.94 14.76
C GLN A 325 9.42 -14.31 14.09
N ALA A 326 9.14 -14.38 12.78
CA ALA A 326 9.33 -15.58 11.98
C ALA A 326 10.80 -15.88 11.63
N GLY A 327 11.74 -15.00 12.03
CA GLY A 327 13.18 -15.19 11.82
C GLY A 327 13.69 -14.70 10.48
N GLU A 328 12.92 -13.88 9.75
CA GLU A 328 13.36 -13.33 8.47
C GLU A 328 14.55 -12.39 8.69
N ALA A 329 15.69 -12.66 8.03
CA ALA A 329 16.89 -11.82 8.11
C ALA A 329 16.77 -10.56 7.25
N MET A 330 15.88 -10.59 6.26
CA MET A 330 15.65 -9.53 5.28
C MET A 330 14.16 -9.21 5.22
N ILE A 331 13.84 -7.93 5.09
CA ILE A 331 12.47 -7.42 4.87
C ILE A 331 12.44 -6.60 3.59
N ALA A 332 11.30 -6.54 2.92
CA ALA A 332 11.10 -5.71 1.73
C ALA A 332 9.69 -5.12 1.77
N SER A 333 9.44 -4.08 0.97
CA SER A 333 8.10 -3.55 0.75
C SER A 333 7.56 -4.11 -0.56
N THR A 334 6.24 -4.27 -0.64
CA THR A 334 5.57 -4.71 -1.86
C THR A 334 4.48 -3.74 -2.25
N THR A 335 4.46 -3.28 -3.51
CA THR A 335 3.25 -2.68 -4.09
C THR A 335 2.39 -3.75 -4.72
N HIS A 336 1.08 -3.64 -4.54
CA HIS A 336 0.13 -4.60 -5.08
C HIS A 336 -1.18 -3.91 -5.48
N ILE A 337 -1.93 -4.59 -6.34
CA ILE A 337 -3.30 -4.17 -6.67
C ILE A 337 -4.19 -4.42 -5.46
N VAL A 338 -5.03 -3.45 -5.11
CA VAL A 338 -6.05 -3.62 -4.07
C VAL A 338 -7.20 -4.45 -4.63
N GLU A 339 -7.50 -5.56 -3.95
CA GLU A 339 -8.58 -6.47 -4.29
C GLU A 339 -9.39 -6.78 -3.01
N ALA A 340 -10.43 -7.60 -3.12
CA ALA A 340 -11.34 -7.88 -2.00
C ALA A 340 -10.64 -8.56 -0.81
N VAL A 341 -9.56 -9.30 -1.07
CA VAL A 341 -8.73 -9.92 -0.03
C VAL A 341 -7.67 -8.93 0.41
N VAL A 342 -7.68 -8.58 1.70
CA VAL A 342 -6.69 -7.68 2.33
C VAL A 342 -5.28 -8.18 2.06
N ASP A 343 -4.44 -7.31 1.48
CA ASP A 343 -3.05 -7.60 1.07
C ASP A 343 -2.89 -8.87 0.22
N GLY A 344 -3.97 -9.31 -0.44
CA GLY A 344 -4.04 -10.55 -1.22
C GLY A 344 -4.02 -10.33 -2.74
N GLY A 345 -4.12 -9.09 -3.20
CA GLY A 345 -4.17 -8.79 -4.63
C GLY A 345 -2.83 -8.99 -5.35
N ARG A 346 -2.87 -8.97 -6.68
CA ARG A 346 -1.71 -9.27 -7.54
C ARG A 346 -0.55 -8.28 -7.31
N LEU A 347 0.67 -8.81 -7.28
CA LEU A 347 1.88 -8.05 -6.93
C LEU A 347 2.39 -7.23 -8.12
N LEU A 348 2.80 -5.99 -7.86
CA LEU A 348 3.35 -5.07 -8.86
C LEU A 348 4.87 -4.99 -8.74
N MET A 349 5.37 -4.43 -7.64
CA MET A 349 6.81 -4.27 -7.41
C MET A 349 7.21 -4.73 -6.02
N ILE A 350 8.43 -5.23 -5.88
CA ILE A 350 9.08 -5.53 -4.60
C ILE A 350 10.35 -4.68 -4.49
N SER A 351 10.54 -4.03 -3.35
CA SER A 351 11.74 -3.22 -3.11
C SER A 351 12.98 -4.10 -2.99
N PRO A 352 14.20 -3.52 -3.07
CA PRO A 352 15.37 -4.27 -2.65
C PRO A 352 15.21 -4.74 -1.21
N PRO A 353 15.75 -5.92 -0.88
CA PRO A 353 15.69 -6.44 0.47
C PRO A 353 16.54 -5.57 1.40
N LEU A 354 16.00 -5.28 2.58
CA LEU A 354 16.61 -4.53 3.66
C LEU A 354 16.95 -5.48 4.81
N PRO A 355 18.20 -5.55 5.28
CA PRO A 355 18.54 -6.35 6.46
C PRO A 355 17.82 -5.87 7.71
N VAL A 356 17.32 -6.82 8.50
CA VAL A 356 16.77 -6.55 9.83
C VAL A 356 17.90 -6.11 10.76
N GLU A 357 17.75 -4.94 11.35
CA GLU A 357 18.69 -4.41 12.35
C GLU A 357 18.13 -4.57 13.76
N TRP A 358 19.00 -4.94 14.69
CA TRP A 358 18.68 -5.03 16.11
C TRP A 358 19.34 -3.82 16.81
N PRO A 359 18.56 -2.83 17.28
CA PRO A 359 19.08 -1.70 18.03
C PRO A 359 19.91 -2.12 19.24
N ALA A 360 20.84 -1.26 19.65
CA ALA A 360 21.72 -1.51 20.79
C ALA A 360 20.92 -1.93 22.05
N GLY A 361 21.35 -3.00 22.69
CA GLY A 361 20.67 -3.57 23.87
C GLY A 361 19.51 -4.52 23.56
N THR A 362 19.16 -4.74 22.29
CA THR A 362 18.18 -5.74 21.87
C THR A 362 18.86 -6.96 21.24
N ARG A 363 18.17 -8.11 21.23
CA ARG A 363 18.67 -9.34 20.62
C ARG A 363 17.53 -10.23 20.13
N PRO A 364 17.78 -11.11 19.14
CA PRO A 364 16.83 -12.14 18.74
C PRO A 364 16.31 -12.93 19.95
N GLY A 365 15.00 -13.19 19.97
CA GLY A 365 14.32 -13.90 21.06
C GLY A 365 13.89 -13.04 22.25
N ASP A 366 14.23 -11.75 22.29
CA ASP A 366 13.70 -10.82 23.29
C ASP A 366 12.28 -10.36 22.91
N ALA A 367 11.29 -11.07 23.45
CA ALA A 367 9.87 -10.76 23.23
C ALA A 367 9.46 -9.36 23.74
N ALA A 368 10.13 -8.84 24.78
CA ALA A 368 9.82 -7.51 25.31
C ALA A 368 10.33 -6.40 24.37
N ALA A 369 11.44 -6.64 23.66
CA ALA A 369 12.00 -5.70 22.71
C ALA A 369 11.36 -5.76 21.31
N LEU A 370 10.67 -6.84 20.95
CA LEU A 370 10.19 -7.12 19.59
C LEU A 370 9.38 -5.96 18.97
N ALA A 371 8.51 -5.31 19.73
CA ALA A 371 7.73 -4.18 19.22
C ALA A 371 8.62 -2.98 18.84
N ALA A 372 9.58 -2.62 19.68
CA ALA A 372 10.51 -1.53 19.40
C ALA A 372 11.45 -1.85 18.23
N VAL A 373 11.89 -3.12 18.13
CA VAL A 373 12.69 -3.60 16.99
C VAL A 373 11.88 -3.53 15.69
N ALA A 374 10.61 -3.93 15.74
CA ALA A 374 9.71 -3.86 14.59
C ALA A 374 9.47 -2.40 14.15
N ASP A 375 9.18 -1.50 15.08
CA ASP A 375 8.99 -0.07 14.77
C ASP A 375 10.26 0.55 14.14
N HIS A 376 11.43 0.23 14.70
CA HIS A 376 12.71 0.68 14.16
C HIS A 376 12.92 0.20 12.71
N ASN A 377 12.70 -1.08 12.45
CA ASN A 377 12.86 -1.65 11.11
C ASN A 377 11.77 -1.18 10.15
N GLN A 378 10.55 -0.93 10.61
CA GLN A 378 9.48 -0.39 9.79
C GLN A 378 9.80 1.02 9.29
N GLU A 379 10.35 1.89 10.13
CA GLU A 379 10.77 3.24 9.70
C GLU A 379 11.95 3.19 8.71
N ARG A 380 12.89 2.24 8.88
CA ARG A 380 13.96 2.00 7.90
C ARG A 380 13.37 1.49 6.58
N LEU A 381 12.50 0.48 6.63
CA LEU A 381 11.88 -0.13 5.46
C LEU A 381 11.01 0.86 4.69
N LYS A 382 10.29 1.73 5.38
CA LYS A 382 9.51 2.79 4.75
C LYS A 382 10.37 3.70 3.86
N ARG A 383 11.59 4.02 4.29
CA ARG A 383 12.52 4.89 3.55
C ARG A 383 13.20 4.14 2.40
N ALA A 384 13.67 2.93 2.66
CA ALA A 384 14.42 2.12 1.70
C ALA A 384 13.52 1.34 0.72
N GLY A 385 12.24 1.17 1.06
CA GLY A 385 11.24 0.38 0.37
C GLY A 385 10.08 1.25 -0.10
N ASP A 386 9.12 1.58 0.78
CA ASP A 386 7.88 2.24 0.38
C ASP A 386 8.11 3.50 -0.47
N TRP A 387 8.97 4.40 0.02
CA TRP A 387 9.28 5.68 -0.64
C TRP A 387 10.00 5.52 -1.96
N VAL A 388 10.61 4.35 -2.18
CA VAL A 388 11.31 3.99 -3.40
C VAL A 388 10.31 3.42 -4.42
N ILE A 389 9.61 2.35 -4.06
CA ILE A 389 8.83 1.59 -5.05
C ILE A 389 7.44 2.17 -5.31
N PHE A 390 6.82 2.86 -4.35
CA PHE A 390 5.45 3.34 -4.53
C PHE A 390 5.30 4.40 -5.63
N PRO A 391 6.06 5.51 -5.62
CA PRO A 391 6.07 6.45 -6.75
C PRO A 391 6.48 5.78 -8.07
N ARG A 392 7.48 4.90 -8.06
CA ARG A 392 7.94 4.18 -9.26
C ARG A 392 6.87 3.26 -9.84
N THR A 393 6.09 2.60 -8.99
CA THR A 393 4.96 1.75 -9.42
C THR A 393 3.94 2.58 -10.19
N LEU A 394 3.50 3.72 -9.64
CA LEU A 394 2.57 4.62 -10.32
C LEU A 394 3.17 5.17 -11.62
N HIS A 395 4.46 5.48 -11.60
CA HIS A 395 5.20 5.94 -12.78
C HIS A 395 5.16 4.91 -13.91
N PHE A 396 5.49 3.65 -13.61
CA PHE A 396 5.51 2.56 -14.59
C PHE A 396 4.13 2.15 -15.08
N ILE A 397 3.11 2.18 -14.22
CA ILE A 397 1.71 2.05 -14.67
C ILE A 397 1.38 3.18 -15.64
N GLY A 398 1.70 4.43 -15.27
CA GLY A 398 1.47 5.60 -16.11
C GLY A 398 2.20 5.57 -17.47
N LEU A 399 3.33 4.88 -17.55
CA LEU A 399 4.06 4.62 -18.80
C LEU A 399 3.52 3.43 -19.61
N GLY A 400 2.51 2.70 -19.10
CA GLY A 400 1.97 1.50 -19.73
C GLY A 400 2.87 0.26 -19.64
N ARG A 401 3.89 0.28 -18.76
CA ARG A 401 4.85 -0.83 -18.61
C ARG A 401 4.26 -2.03 -17.87
N PHE A 402 3.29 -1.80 -16.99
CA PHE A 402 2.49 -2.88 -16.41
C PHE A 402 1.29 -3.19 -17.31
N ALA A 403 1.14 -4.47 -17.66
CA ALA A 403 0.05 -4.98 -18.46
C ALA A 403 -0.55 -6.25 -17.84
N GLN A 404 -1.71 -6.66 -18.34
CA GLN A 404 -2.33 -7.93 -18.00
C GLN A 404 -2.85 -8.65 -19.24
N ASP A 405 -2.86 -9.97 -19.19
CA ASP A 405 -3.52 -10.79 -20.22
C ASP A 405 -5.02 -10.98 -19.94
N GLU A 406 -5.69 -11.76 -20.79
CA GLU A 406 -7.12 -12.09 -20.67
C GLU A 406 -7.46 -12.85 -19.38
N GLN A 407 -6.48 -13.52 -18.76
CA GLN A 407 -6.64 -14.23 -17.49
C GLN A 407 -6.29 -13.35 -16.28
N GLY A 408 -5.95 -12.07 -16.51
CA GLY A 408 -5.57 -11.11 -15.47
C GLY A 408 -4.18 -11.33 -14.87
N ARG A 409 -3.33 -12.16 -15.49
CA ARG A 409 -1.93 -12.34 -15.07
C ARG A 409 -1.15 -11.06 -15.41
N LEU A 410 -0.33 -10.60 -14.47
CA LEU A 410 0.43 -9.36 -14.64
C LEU A 410 1.74 -9.59 -15.37
N TYR A 411 2.10 -8.59 -16.17
CA TYR A 411 3.32 -8.50 -16.96
C TYR A 411 3.98 -7.14 -16.72
N PHE A 412 5.31 -7.11 -16.72
CA PHE A 412 6.11 -5.89 -16.72
C PHE A 412 7.02 -5.91 -17.95
N ASP A 413 6.89 -4.92 -18.82
CA ASP A 413 7.58 -4.86 -20.13
C ASP A 413 7.46 -6.14 -20.97
N GLY A 414 6.28 -6.77 -20.94
CA GLY A 414 6.01 -8.00 -21.68
C GLY A 414 6.45 -9.28 -20.98
N GLU A 415 7.16 -9.20 -19.85
CA GLU A 415 7.59 -10.36 -19.07
C GLU A 415 6.61 -10.67 -17.92
N PRO A 416 6.19 -11.95 -17.73
CA PRO A 416 5.30 -12.32 -16.64
C PRO A 416 5.91 -11.99 -15.27
N THR A 417 5.11 -11.38 -14.39
CA THR A 417 5.54 -10.99 -13.03
C THR A 417 4.63 -11.52 -11.93
N PRO A 418 4.43 -12.86 -11.84
CA PRO A 418 3.49 -13.46 -10.88
C PRO A 418 3.89 -13.23 -9.42
N LYS A 419 5.16 -12.94 -9.16
CA LYS A 419 5.71 -12.66 -7.83
C LYS A 419 6.15 -11.19 -7.66
N GLY A 420 5.67 -10.29 -8.52
CA GLY A 420 6.05 -8.89 -8.51
C GLY A 420 7.44 -8.64 -9.10
N HIS A 421 7.59 -7.47 -9.73
CA HIS A 421 8.83 -7.05 -10.36
C HIS A 421 9.80 -6.54 -9.30
N LYS A 422 10.95 -7.21 -9.15
CA LYS A 422 11.98 -6.81 -8.19
C LYS A 422 12.86 -5.75 -8.83
N ILE A 423 13.02 -4.62 -8.16
CA ILE A 423 14.00 -3.62 -8.61
C ILE A 423 15.35 -3.89 -7.98
N GLU A 424 16.41 -3.74 -8.76
CA GLU A 424 17.76 -3.81 -8.24
C GLU A 424 18.18 -2.47 -7.63
N LYS A 425 19.15 -2.48 -6.70
CA LYS A 425 19.68 -1.23 -6.09
C LYS A 425 20.28 -0.28 -7.13
N THR A 426 20.74 -0.80 -8.26
CA THR A 426 21.29 -0.06 -9.40
C THR A 426 20.23 0.72 -10.18
N GLU A 427 18.95 0.38 -10.00
CA GLU A 427 17.80 1.01 -10.68
C GLU A 427 17.08 2.05 -9.80
N ILE A 428 17.59 2.28 -8.58
CA ILE A 428 17.10 3.28 -7.63
C ILE A 428 17.85 4.58 -7.85
#